data_AF-A0A1X2DA33-F1
#
_entry.id   AF-A0A1X2DA33-F1
#
_cell.length_a   1.000
_cell.length_b   1.000
_cell.length_c   1.000
_cell.angle_alpha   90.00
_cell.angle_beta   90.00
_cell.angle_gamma   90.00
#
_symmetry.space_group_name_H-M   'P 1'
#
loop_
_entity.id
_entity.type
_entity.pdbx_description
1 polymer ?
#
loop_
_entity_poly.entity_id
_entity_poly.type
_entity_poly.pdbx_seq_one_letter_code
_entity_poly.pdbx_strand_id
1 'polypeptide(L)'
;MGGDGGAGGTLNGDGGAGGAGGLGASGGAGGNGGKAGLIGSGGTGGAGGEAIAAVGVGGTGGNGGNAQLVGNGGNGGNGGNSPATIGNGGTGGARGLLLGFPGAPGLT
;
A
#
# COMPACT_ATOMS: atom_id res chain seq x y z
N MET A 1 2.24 0.76 -13.33
CA MET A 1 2.29 0.53 -11.87
C MET A 1 1.92 1.82 -11.17
N GLY A 2 1.46 1.75 -9.92
CA GLY A 2 1.24 2.92 -9.10
C GLY A 2 2.54 3.51 -8.57
N GLY A 3 2.59 4.83 -8.37
CA GLY A 3 3.74 5.50 -7.75
C GLY A 3 3.75 5.32 -6.24
N ASP A 4 4.92 5.19 -5.63
CA ASP A 4 5.03 5.16 -4.16
C ASP A 4 4.61 6.49 -3.54
N GLY A 5 4.03 6.41 -2.34
CA GLY A 5 3.66 7.57 -1.54
C GLY A 5 4.90 8.27 -0.98
N GLY A 6 4.86 9.60 -0.94
CA GLY A 6 5.95 10.41 -0.39
C GLY A 6 6.16 10.18 1.11
N ALA A 7 7.40 10.30 1.57
CA ALA A 7 7.68 10.28 3.01
C ALA A 7 7.06 11.51 3.71
N GLY A 8 6.59 11.32 4.94
CA GLY A 8 6.20 12.41 5.82
C GLY A 8 7.39 13.29 6.21
N GLY A 9 7.10 14.45 6.80
CA GLY A 9 8.13 15.34 7.35
C GLY A 9 8.96 14.62 8.43
N THR A 10 10.23 15.00 8.60
CA THR A 10 11.18 14.25 9.45
C THR A 10 10.74 14.12 10.92
N LEU A 11 10.25 15.21 11.52
CA LEU A 11 9.79 15.24 12.92
C LEU A 11 8.29 14.95 13.04
N ASN A 12 7.48 15.60 12.19
CA ASN A 12 6.04 15.46 12.18
C ASN A 12 5.53 15.37 10.74
N GLY A 13 4.71 14.38 10.46
CA GLY A 13 4.00 14.24 9.19
C GLY A 13 3.66 12.80 8.87
N ASP A 14 2.48 12.61 8.31
CA ASP A 14 2.05 11.32 7.80
C ASP A 14 2.75 10.99 6.49
N GLY A 15 2.94 9.70 6.23
CA GLY A 15 3.35 9.24 4.92
C GLY A 15 2.23 9.38 3.89
N GLY A 16 2.56 9.75 2.66
CA GLY A 16 1.61 9.81 1.56
C GLY A 16 1.10 8.43 1.16
N ALA A 17 -0.12 8.35 0.63
CA ALA A 17 -0.64 7.09 0.09
C ALA A 17 0.10 6.69 -1.20
N GLY A 18 0.26 5.39 -1.41
CA GLY A 18 0.69 4.84 -2.69
C GLY A 18 -0.40 4.94 -3.75
N GLY A 19 -0.01 5.17 -5.00
CA GLY A 19 -0.91 5.23 -6.14
C GLY A 19 -1.43 3.85 -6.55
N ALA A 20 -2.60 3.80 -7.18
CA ALA A 20 -3.16 2.56 -7.69
C ALA A 20 -2.35 2.00 -8.89
N GLY A 21 -2.36 0.68 -9.02
CA GLY A 21 -1.85 -0.02 -10.18
C GLY A 21 -2.68 0.27 -11.43
N GLY A 22 -2.02 0.32 -12.58
CA GLY A 22 -2.71 0.55 -13.86
C GLY A 22 -3.44 -0.69 -14.36
N LEU A 23 -4.54 -0.50 -15.06
CA LEU A 23 -5.24 -1.56 -15.80
C LEU A 23 -4.39 -2.04 -16.98
N GLY A 24 -4.40 -3.33 -17.27
CA GLY A 24 -3.65 -3.89 -18.38
C GLY A 24 -3.98 -5.35 -18.69
N ALA A 25 -3.27 -5.93 -19.66
CA ALA A 25 -3.36 -7.36 -19.96
C ALA A 25 -3.09 -8.19 -18.70
N SER A 26 -2.07 -7.80 -17.93
CA SER A 26 -1.96 -8.07 -16.50
C SER A 26 -2.13 -6.76 -15.73
N GLY A 27 -2.67 -6.84 -14.53
CA GLY A 27 -2.81 -5.69 -13.66
C GLY A 27 -1.44 -5.19 -13.19
N GLY A 28 -1.22 -3.87 -13.23
CA GLY A 28 -0.01 -3.26 -12.68
C GLY A 28 -0.02 -3.32 -11.15
N ALA A 29 1.14 -3.47 -10.50
CA ALA A 29 1.22 -3.37 -9.05
C ALA A 29 0.81 -1.98 -8.55
N GLY A 30 0.18 -1.92 -7.36
CA GLY A 30 -0.03 -0.71 -6.60
C GLY A 30 1.27 -0.20 -5.96
N GLY A 31 1.38 1.11 -5.77
CA GLY A 31 2.52 1.74 -5.11
C GLY A 31 2.47 1.55 -3.61
N ASN A 32 3.63 1.52 -2.95
CA ASN A 32 3.69 1.43 -1.50
C ASN A 32 3.28 2.76 -0.85
N GLY A 33 2.74 2.70 0.36
CA GLY A 33 2.54 3.87 1.19
C GLY A 33 3.86 4.44 1.72
N GLY A 34 3.92 5.75 1.86
CA GLY A 34 5.07 6.47 2.38
C GLY A 34 5.28 6.22 3.87
N LYS A 35 6.54 6.29 4.31
CA LYS A 35 6.87 6.25 5.74
C LYS A 35 6.48 7.57 6.41
N ALA A 36 6.05 7.50 7.66
CA ALA A 36 5.80 8.69 8.47
C ALA A 36 7.09 9.36 8.97
N GLY A 37 6.95 10.57 9.50
CA GLY A 37 7.92 11.20 10.40
C GLY A 37 8.00 10.50 11.76
N LEU A 38 8.76 11.08 12.69
CA LEU A 38 8.85 10.57 14.07
C LEU A 38 7.46 10.48 14.72
N ILE A 39 6.66 11.54 14.55
CA ILE A 39 5.25 11.60 14.89
C ILE A 39 4.44 11.63 13.60
N GLY A 40 3.58 10.65 13.40
CA GLY A 40 2.76 10.52 12.20
C GLY A 40 2.46 9.06 11.86
N SER A 41 1.41 8.86 11.08
CA SER A 41 1.00 7.54 10.58
C SER A 41 1.59 7.27 9.21
N GLY A 42 1.91 6.01 8.94
CA GLY A 42 2.34 5.59 7.61
C GLY A 42 1.20 5.71 6.60
N GLY A 43 1.54 5.98 5.34
CA GLY A 43 0.56 6.07 4.26
C GLY A 43 -0.01 4.70 3.88
N THR A 44 -1.22 4.65 3.36
CA THR A 44 -1.78 3.38 2.85
C THR A 44 -1.10 2.97 1.56
N GLY A 45 -0.92 1.66 1.35
CA GLY A 45 -0.54 1.12 0.05
C GLY A 45 -1.65 1.30 -0.98
N GLY A 46 -1.27 1.48 -2.24
CA GLY A 46 -2.20 1.58 -3.36
C GLY A 46 -2.74 0.21 -3.77
N ALA A 47 -3.99 0.16 -4.25
CA ALA A 47 -4.55 -1.07 -4.79
C ALA A 47 -3.79 -1.55 -6.03
N GLY A 48 -3.72 -2.86 -6.22
CA GLY A 48 -3.28 -3.46 -7.48
C GLY A 48 -4.24 -3.14 -8.62
N GLY A 49 -3.72 -3.06 -9.84
CA GLY A 49 -4.51 -2.81 -11.03
C GLY A 49 -5.26 -4.06 -11.51
N GLU A 50 -6.34 -3.85 -12.23
CA GLU A 50 -7.16 -4.91 -12.82
C GLU A 50 -6.48 -5.54 -14.05
N ALA A 51 -6.64 -6.86 -14.21
CA ALA A 51 -6.25 -7.56 -15.44
C ALA A 51 -7.45 -7.81 -16.34
N ILE A 52 -7.33 -7.50 -17.63
CA ILE A 52 -8.42 -7.70 -18.61
C ILE A 52 -8.19 -8.85 -19.58
N ALA A 53 -6.98 -9.43 -19.63
CA ALA A 53 -6.74 -10.61 -20.47
C ALA A 53 -7.31 -11.87 -19.80
N ALA A 54 -7.81 -12.81 -20.60
CA ALA A 54 -8.40 -14.06 -20.10
C ALA A 54 -7.46 -14.91 -19.23
N VAL A 55 -6.15 -14.74 -19.39
CA VAL A 55 -5.09 -15.39 -18.59
C VAL A 55 -4.23 -14.37 -17.82
N GLY A 56 -4.65 -13.11 -17.79
CA GLY A 56 -3.95 -12.05 -17.08
C GLY A 56 -4.08 -12.21 -15.58
N VAL A 57 -3.06 -11.82 -14.81
CA VAL A 57 -3.11 -11.84 -13.34
C VAL A 57 -3.36 -10.43 -12.83
N GLY A 58 -4.23 -10.29 -11.83
CA GLY A 58 -4.47 -9.03 -11.15
C GLY A 58 -3.19 -8.49 -10.50
N GLY A 59 -3.03 -7.17 -10.48
CA GLY A 59 -1.85 -6.53 -9.91
C GLY A 59 -1.77 -6.76 -8.41
N THR A 60 -0.57 -6.88 -7.86
CA THR A 60 -0.41 -6.93 -6.41
C THR A 60 -0.72 -5.56 -5.79
N GLY A 61 -1.36 -5.54 -4.63
CA GLY A 61 -1.48 -4.33 -3.83
C GLY A 61 -0.12 -3.87 -3.28
N GLY A 62 0.04 -2.57 -3.12
CA GLY A 62 1.22 -1.99 -2.50
C GLY A 62 1.21 -2.16 -0.98
N ASN A 63 2.37 -2.22 -0.35
CA ASN A 63 2.47 -2.31 1.10
C ASN A 63 2.11 -0.98 1.76
N GLY A 64 1.56 -1.03 2.97
CA GLY A 64 1.39 0.14 3.81
C GLY A 64 2.72 0.70 4.31
N GLY A 65 2.77 2.00 4.51
CA GLY A 65 3.91 2.72 5.07
C GLY A 65 4.03 2.50 6.58
N ASN A 66 5.24 2.58 7.11
CA ASN A 66 5.48 2.44 8.55
C ASN A 66 5.39 3.78 9.26
N ALA A 67 4.80 3.77 10.45
CA ALA A 67 5.05 4.80 11.46
C ALA A 67 6.45 4.62 12.08
N GLN A 68 6.93 5.62 12.83
CA GLN A 68 8.26 5.60 13.47
C GLN A 68 8.16 5.50 15.00
N LEU A 69 7.86 6.59 15.71
CA LEU A 69 7.79 6.61 17.18
C LEU A 69 6.36 6.60 17.69
N VAL A 70 5.53 7.51 17.18
CA VAL A 70 4.12 7.62 17.53
C VAL A 70 3.30 7.71 16.25
N GLY A 71 2.40 6.76 16.06
CA GLY A 71 1.47 6.73 14.95
C GLY A 71 1.16 5.32 14.48
N ASN A 72 0.16 5.20 13.62
CA ASN A 72 -0.27 3.92 13.10
C ASN A 72 0.51 3.55 11.83
N GLY A 73 0.74 2.26 11.62
CA GLY A 73 1.14 1.79 10.29
C GLY A 73 0.00 1.99 9.30
N GLY A 74 0.33 2.29 8.05
CA GLY A 74 -0.65 2.37 6.97
C GLY A 74 -1.14 0.99 6.57
N ASN A 75 -2.39 0.87 6.11
CA ASN A 75 -2.90 -0.40 5.60
C ASN A 75 -2.24 -0.76 4.26
N GLY A 76 -2.09 -2.06 3.99
CA GLY A 76 -1.74 -2.54 2.65
C GLY A 76 -2.88 -2.31 1.66
N GLY A 77 -2.53 -2.11 0.39
CA GLY A 77 -3.50 -2.05 -0.70
C GLY A 77 -4.02 -3.43 -1.06
N ASN A 78 -5.26 -3.53 -1.51
CA ASN A 78 -5.81 -4.80 -2.00
C ASN A 78 -5.13 -5.20 -3.32
N GLY A 79 -5.12 -6.49 -3.64
CA GLY A 79 -4.83 -6.96 -4.98
C GLY A 79 -5.88 -6.48 -5.98
N GLY A 80 -5.50 -6.37 -7.25
CA GLY A 80 -6.44 -6.11 -8.34
C GLY A 80 -7.13 -7.39 -8.80
N ASN A 81 -8.31 -7.29 -9.37
CA ASN A 81 -9.04 -8.46 -9.82
C ASN A 81 -8.60 -8.92 -11.23
N SER A 82 -9.06 -10.12 -11.57
CA SER A 82 -8.82 -10.76 -12.87
C SER A 82 -9.80 -11.92 -13.07
N PRO A 83 -10.13 -12.28 -14.33
CA PRO A 83 -10.86 -13.51 -14.66
C PRO A 83 -10.12 -14.80 -14.34
N ALA A 84 -8.77 -14.78 -14.29
CA ALA A 84 -7.94 -15.95 -14.06
C ALA A 84 -7.47 -16.05 -12.61
N THR A 85 -6.74 -15.03 -12.15
CA THR A 85 -6.14 -15.02 -10.80
C THR A 85 -6.08 -13.60 -10.25
N ILE A 86 -6.77 -13.38 -9.14
CA ILE A 86 -6.70 -12.15 -8.33
C ILE A 86 -5.27 -11.89 -7.84
N GLY A 87 -4.89 -10.61 -7.80
CA GLY A 87 -3.60 -10.19 -7.26
C GLY A 87 -3.53 -10.37 -5.75
N ASN A 88 -2.33 -10.53 -5.20
CA ASN A 88 -2.15 -10.54 -3.76
C ASN A 88 -2.31 -9.12 -3.19
N GLY A 89 -2.97 -9.01 -2.03
CA GLY A 89 -2.94 -7.80 -1.23
C GLY A 89 -1.53 -7.51 -0.67
N GLY A 90 -1.23 -6.22 -0.49
CA GLY A 90 0.00 -5.76 0.14
C GLY A 90 -0.02 -5.95 1.66
N THR A 91 1.16 -5.98 2.27
CA THR A 91 1.26 -6.06 3.73
C THR A 91 0.87 -4.74 4.39
N GLY A 92 0.36 -4.80 5.61
CA GLY A 92 0.20 -3.61 6.44
C GLY A 92 1.54 -3.10 6.97
N GLY A 93 1.62 -1.79 7.20
CA GLY A 93 2.79 -1.13 7.77
C GLY A 93 2.93 -1.38 9.27
N ALA A 94 4.16 -1.25 9.77
CA ALA A 94 4.44 -1.32 11.20
C ALA A 94 3.94 -0.08 11.95
N ARG A 95 3.51 -0.30 13.20
CA ARG A 95 3.15 0.79 14.14
C ARG A 95 4.37 1.57 14.62
N GLY A 96 4.11 2.73 15.24
CA GLY A 96 5.11 3.46 16.00
C GLY A 96 5.65 2.66 17.18
N LEU A 97 6.92 2.87 17.52
CA LEU A 97 7.62 2.16 18.58
C LEU A 97 6.97 2.35 19.96
N LEU A 98 6.50 3.57 20.26
CA LEU A 98 5.94 3.90 21.57
C LEU A 98 4.42 3.78 21.60
N LEU A 99 3.73 4.27 20.56
CA LEU A 99 2.26 4.33 20.51
C LEU A 99 1.77 4.13 19.07
N GLY A 100 0.67 3.39 18.92
CA GLY A 100 -0.05 3.18 17.67
C GLY A 100 -0.39 1.71 17.40
N PHE A 101 -1.06 1.47 16.27
CA PHE A 101 -1.49 0.16 15.79
C PHE A 101 -0.85 -0.19 14.45
N PRO A 102 -0.56 -1.49 14.19
CA PRO A 102 -0.08 -1.91 12.88
C PRO A 102 -1.20 -1.72 11.85
N GLY A 103 -0.80 -1.50 10.59
CA GLY A 103 -1.72 -1.49 9.48
C GLY A 103 -2.26 -2.89 9.20
N ALA A 104 -3.50 -2.96 8.71
CA ALA A 104 -4.07 -4.20 8.22
C ALA A 104 -3.43 -4.59 6.87
N PRO A 105 -3.26 -5.90 6.58
CA PRO A 105 -2.94 -6.35 5.24
C PRO A 105 -4.11 -6.07 4.27
N GLY A 106 -3.78 -5.90 3.00
CA GLY A 106 -4.75 -5.80 1.92
C GLY A 106 -5.41 -7.13 1.61
N LEU A 107 -6.61 -7.07 1.06
CA LEU A 107 -7.35 -8.23 0.61
C LEU A 107 -6.81 -8.74 -0.74
N THR A 108 -7.02 -10.04 -0.98
CA THR A 108 -6.76 -10.72 -2.25
C THR A 108 -8.07 -10.89 -3.00
#